data_AF-A0A1T5NY69-F1
#
_entry.id   AF-A0A1T5NY69-F1
#
_cell.length_a   1.000
_cell.length_b   1.000
_cell.length_c   1.000
_cell.angle_alpha   90.00
_cell.angle_beta   90.00
_cell.angle_gamma   90.00
#
_symmetry.space_group_name_H-M   'P 1'
#
loop_
_entity.id
_entity.type
_entity.pdbx_description
1 polymer ?
#
loop_
_entity_poly.entity_id
_entity_poly.type
_entity_poly.pdbx_seq_one_letter_code
_entity_poly.pdbx_strand_id
1 'polypeptide(L)'
;MNIKVFEKLRAAALINDAELTAVKTAEDQQLFSLHWEIKTLLYLGVLLLSGGLGILIYKNIDTIGHQVILLIIGVICAGCFSYCIRKKAPFSWAKVNSPNAFFDYALLLGCLTFVTFVGYLQFQYTAFGTAYGLATFIPLAVLTVSAYYFDHLGVLSMAITNLAAWMGIAVTPFQLLSANDFGSVQLIYTGVILGGLLLLLAFISARKNLKKHFAFTYQNFGAHIIFIACVAGMCVYDAGWLAWFAFMAVIGFFIFKEAFRERSFYFVLITVLYGYIALSIAVVRLLITTNDIGGVYLGLLYFIGSAIGVIVLLISLNKKIKHASV
;
A
#
# COMPACT_ATOMS: atom_id res chain seq x y z
N MET A 1 31.49 13.37 6.59
CA MET A 1 32.25 12.76 7.71
C MET A 1 32.13 13.73 8.90
N ASN A 2 32.81 13.56 10.05
CA ASN A 2 32.76 14.58 11.12
C ASN A 2 34.15 15.17 11.36
N ILE A 3 34.50 16.19 10.58
CA ILE A 3 35.81 16.88 10.60
C ILE A 3 36.21 17.29 12.02
N LYS A 4 35.26 17.71 12.85
CA LYS A 4 35.51 18.17 14.23
C LYS A 4 36.09 17.07 15.12
N VAL A 5 35.80 15.80 14.84
CA VAL A 5 36.38 14.67 15.58
C VAL A 5 37.85 14.50 15.19
N PHE A 6 38.17 14.58 13.90
CA PHE A 6 39.55 14.48 13.42
C PHE A 6 40.42 15.66 13.85
N GLU A 7 39.86 16.87 13.95
CA GLU A 7 40.58 18.03 14.51
C GLU A 7 40.92 17.84 15.99
N LYS A 8 40.03 17.21 16.77
CA LYS A 8 40.31 16.85 18.18
C LYS A 8 41.36 15.75 18.29
N LEU A 9 41.34 14.76 17.41
CA LEU A 9 42.35 13.69 17.37
C LEU A 9 43.74 14.24 17.01
N ARG A 10 43.81 15.24 16.12
CA ARG A 10 45.06 15.97 15.86
C ARG A 10 45.50 16.75 17.09
N ALA A 11 44.60 17.46 17.76
CA ALA A 11 44.93 18.20 18.98
C ALA A 11 45.45 17.29 20.11
N ALA A 12 45.04 16.02 20.12
CA ALA A 12 45.55 14.98 21.01
C ALA A 12 46.83 14.29 20.51
N ALA A 13 47.45 14.78 19.42
CA ALA A 13 48.64 14.20 18.77
C ALA A 13 48.49 12.72 18.33
N LEU A 14 47.25 12.26 18.12
CA LEU A 14 46.95 10.88 17.69
C LEU A 14 46.99 10.70 16.16
N ILE A 15 46.92 11.79 15.40
CA ILE A 15 47.05 11.82 13.94
C ILE A 15 47.93 13.01 13.52
N ASN A 16 48.59 12.89 12.37
CA ASN A 16 49.46 13.96 11.84
C ASN A 16 48.69 14.94 10.91
N ASP A 17 49.31 16.09 10.61
CA ASP A 17 48.68 17.11 9.75
C ASP A 17 48.44 16.63 8.31
N ALA A 18 49.25 15.71 7.81
CA ALA A 18 49.07 15.14 6.47
C ALA A 18 47.80 14.26 6.40
N GLU A 19 47.54 13.47 7.44
CA GLU A 19 46.34 12.64 7.60
C GLU A 19 45.09 13.50 7.78
N LEU A 20 45.15 14.56 8.59
CA LEU A 20 44.02 15.48 8.72
C LEU A 20 43.71 16.17 7.39
N THR A 21 44.74 16.56 6.64
CA THR A 21 44.57 17.19 5.32
C THR A 21 43.98 16.21 4.32
N ALA A 22 44.43 14.96 4.29
CA ALA A 22 43.88 13.91 3.43
C ALA A 22 42.39 13.64 3.72
N VAL A 23 42.00 13.61 5.00
CA VAL A 23 40.61 13.45 5.44
C VAL A 23 39.75 14.64 5.00
N LYS A 24 40.27 15.87 5.14
CA LYS A 24 39.58 17.09 4.66
C LYS A 24 39.41 17.09 3.15
N THR A 25 40.45 16.74 2.40
CA THR A 25 40.37 16.63 0.93
C THR A 25 39.40 15.55 0.47
N ALA A 26 39.35 14.40 1.14
CA ALA A 26 38.41 13.32 0.82
C ALA A 26 36.94 13.72 1.10
N GLU A 27 36.70 14.54 2.14
CA GLU A 27 35.37 15.06 2.44
C GLU A 27 34.95 16.16 1.44
N ASP A 28 35.86 17.05 1.05
CA ASP A 28 35.60 18.05 0.02
C ASP A 28 35.33 17.43 -1.37
N GLN A 29 35.88 16.24 -1.63
CA GLN A 29 35.63 15.45 -2.86
C GLN A 29 34.45 14.49 -2.74
N GLN A 30 33.68 14.52 -1.65
CA GLN A 30 32.55 13.61 -1.48
C GLN A 30 31.45 13.96 -2.50
N LEU A 31 31.27 13.09 -3.49
CA LEU A 31 30.26 13.25 -4.53
C LEU A 31 28.86 13.34 -3.90
N PHE A 32 28.19 14.48 -4.10
CA PHE A 32 26.80 14.64 -3.68
C PHE A 32 25.90 13.73 -4.51
N SER A 33 25.15 12.86 -3.83
CA SER A 33 24.23 11.94 -4.50
C SER A 33 22.99 12.69 -4.99
N LEU A 34 22.99 13.09 -6.27
CA LEU A 34 21.84 13.69 -6.98
C LEU A 34 20.67 12.70 -7.22
N HIS A 35 20.72 11.50 -6.62
CA HIS A 35 19.75 10.44 -6.86
C HIS A 35 18.31 10.88 -6.57
N TRP A 36 18.09 11.59 -5.46
CA TRP A 36 16.75 12.01 -5.06
C TRP A 36 16.23 13.16 -5.90
N GLU A 37 17.10 14.11 -6.26
CA GLU A 37 16.80 15.26 -7.11
C GLU A 37 16.39 14.80 -8.52
N ILE A 38 17.19 13.92 -9.12
CA ILE A 38 16.91 13.35 -10.44
C ILE A 38 15.63 12.51 -10.41
N LYS A 39 15.44 11.70 -9.36
CA LYS A 39 14.23 10.87 -9.23
C LYS A 39 12.97 11.72 -9.03
N THR A 40 13.07 12.82 -8.29
CA THR A 40 11.96 13.77 -8.10
C THR A 40 11.62 14.48 -9.41
N LEU A 41 12.62 14.97 -10.15
CA LEU A 41 12.42 15.59 -11.46
C LEU A 41 11.85 14.60 -12.48
N LEU A 42 12.32 13.35 -12.47
CA LEU A 42 11.79 12.29 -13.33
C LEU A 42 10.31 12.03 -13.03
N TYR A 43 9.94 11.85 -11.76
CA TYR A 43 8.54 11.63 -11.38
C TYR A 43 7.64 12.83 -11.67
N LEU A 44 8.14 14.05 -11.48
CA LEU A 44 7.43 15.27 -11.87
C LEU A 44 7.24 15.33 -13.39
N GLY A 45 8.28 15.02 -14.17
CA GLY A 45 8.21 14.97 -15.63
C GLY A 45 7.22 13.93 -16.13
N VAL A 46 7.22 12.72 -15.56
CA VAL A 46 6.23 11.68 -15.87
C VAL A 46 4.81 12.15 -15.53
N LEU A 47 4.62 12.77 -14.36
CA LEU A 47 3.31 13.30 -13.95
C LEU A 47 2.80 14.38 -14.91
N LEU A 48 3.64 15.36 -15.26
CA LEU A 48 3.30 16.45 -16.19
C LEU A 48 3.03 15.91 -17.60
N LEU A 49 3.84 14.96 -18.08
CA LEU A 49 3.64 14.34 -19.38
C LEU A 49 2.35 13.52 -19.44
N SER A 50 2.11 12.66 -18.45
CA SER A 50 0.89 11.85 -18.36
C SER A 50 -0.36 12.72 -18.20
N GLY A 51 -0.29 13.75 -17.35
CA GLY A 51 -1.38 14.72 -17.20
C GLY A 51 -1.63 15.53 -18.47
N GLY A 52 -0.58 16.03 -19.11
CA GLY A 52 -0.66 16.77 -20.38
C GLY A 52 -1.24 15.94 -21.51
N LEU A 53 -0.77 14.70 -21.69
CA LEU A 53 -1.34 13.74 -22.65
C LEU A 53 -2.81 13.43 -22.34
N GLY A 54 -3.15 13.22 -21.07
CA GLY A 54 -4.53 12.99 -20.64
C GLY A 54 -5.46 14.15 -21.01
N ILE A 55 -5.03 15.39 -20.76
CA ILE A 55 -5.79 16.61 -21.11
C ILE A 55 -5.90 16.75 -22.64
N LEU A 56 -4.82 16.50 -23.38
CA LEU A 56 -4.82 16.58 -24.83
C LEU A 56 -5.81 15.58 -25.44
N ILE A 57 -5.79 14.33 -24.95
CA ILE A 57 -6.75 13.29 -25.36
C ILE A 57 -8.16 13.72 -25.01
N TYR A 58 -8.41 14.17 -23.77
CA TYR A 58 -9.73 14.60 -23.33
C TYR A 58 -10.31 15.73 -24.19
N LYS A 59 -9.50 16.74 -24.54
CA LYS A 59 -9.94 17.87 -25.37
C LYS A 59 -10.13 17.53 -26.85
N ASN A 60 -9.45 16.50 -27.36
CA ASN A 60 -9.48 16.12 -28.77
C ASN A 60 -10.19 14.79 -29.01
N ILE A 61 -10.91 14.27 -28.00
CA ILE A 61 -11.56 12.96 -28.06
C ILE A 61 -12.60 12.91 -29.18
N ASP A 62 -13.30 14.04 -29.41
CA ASP A 62 -14.31 14.20 -30.45
C ASP A 62 -13.71 14.20 -31.87
N THR A 63 -12.45 14.62 -32.02
CA THR A 63 -11.75 14.66 -33.32
C THR A 63 -10.96 13.38 -33.62
N ILE A 64 -10.32 12.79 -32.61
CA ILE A 64 -9.53 11.55 -32.73
C ILE A 64 -10.47 10.34 -32.88
N GLY A 65 -11.63 10.38 -32.21
CA GLY A 65 -12.58 9.28 -32.15
C GLY A 65 -12.20 8.23 -31.12
N HIS A 66 -13.19 7.83 -30.31
CA HIS A 66 -13.05 6.81 -29.27
C HIS A 66 -12.44 5.48 -29.76
N GLN A 67 -12.74 5.08 -31.02
CA GLN A 67 -12.24 3.85 -31.62
C GLN A 67 -10.72 3.86 -31.82
N VAL A 68 -10.15 5.00 -32.22
CA VAL A 68 -8.70 5.13 -32.43
C VAL A 68 -7.97 5.04 -31.09
N ILE A 69 -8.51 5.67 -30.05
CA ILE A 69 -7.94 5.60 -28.68
C ILE A 69 -7.99 4.17 -28.18
N LEU A 70 -9.12 3.48 -28.31
CA LEU A 70 -9.24 2.06 -27.94
C LEU A 70 -8.26 1.19 -28.72
N LEU A 71 -8.10 1.43 -30.03
CA LEU A 71 -7.16 0.68 -30.86
C LEU A 71 -5.72 0.87 -30.38
N ILE A 72 -5.31 2.11 -30.08
CA ILE A 72 -3.96 2.40 -29.57
C ILE A 72 -3.74 1.69 -28.22
N ILE A 73 -4.68 1.78 -27.29
CA ILE A 73 -4.59 1.11 -25.99
C ILE A 73 -4.52 -0.41 -26.18
N GLY A 74 -5.35 -0.96 -27.08
CA GLY A 74 -5.37 -2.38 -27.40
C GLY A 74 -4.05 -2.87 -28.00
N VAL A 75 -3.45 -2.12 -28.93
CA VAL A 75 -2.15 -2.43 -29.54
C VAL A 75 -1.03 -2.39 -28.49
N ILE A 76 -1.01 -1.38 -27.61
CA ILE A 76 -0.01 -1.30 -26.53
C ILE A 76 -0.16 -2.49 -25.58
N CYS A 77 -1.40 -2.78 -25.16
CA CYS A 77 -1.71 -3.91 -24.29
C CYS A 77 -1.25 -5.23 -24.91
N ALA A 78 -1.66 -5.51 -26.16
CA ALA A 78 -1.29 -6.71 -26.89
C ALA A 78 0.22 -6.82 -27.10
N GLY A 79 0.90 -5.73 -27.43
CA GLY A 79 2.36 -5.67 -27.58
C GLY A 79 3.09 -6.02 -26.28
N CYS A 80 2.65 -5.45 -25.15
CA CYS A 80 3.22 -5.72 -23.84
C CYS A 80 3.06 -7.18 -23.42
N PHE A 81 1.84 -7.73 -23.52
CA PHE A 81 1.60 -9.15 -23.20
C PHE A 81 2.33 -10.09 -24.15
N SER A 82 2.37 -9.79 -25.45
CA SER A 82 3.09 -10.60 -26.43
C SER A 82 4.59 -10.65 -26.14
N TYR A 83 5.18 -9.51 -25.77
CA TYR A 83 6.58 -9.44 -25.33
C TYR A 83 6.81 -10.30 -24.09
N CYS A 84 5.95 -10.16 -23.07
CA CYS A 84 6.09 -10.91 -21.81
C CYS A 84 5.92 -12.42 -22.02
N ILE A 85 4.95 -12.85 -22.83
CA ILE A 85 4.71 -14.26 -23.14
C ILE A 85 5.90 -14.88 -23.88
N ARG A 86 6.57 -14.12 -24.76
CA ARG A 86 7.75 -14.60 -25.51
C ARG A 86 9.02 -14.68 -24.66
N LYS A 87 9.15 -13.85 -23.62
CA LYS A 87 10.36 -13.75 -22.80
C LYS A 87 10.22 -14.35 -21.40
N LYS A 88 9.07 -14.92 -21.06
CA LYS A 88 8.81 -15.52 -19.75
C LYS A 88 9.72 -16.70 -19.43
N ALA A 89 9.99 -16.87 -18.15
CA ALA A 89 10.46 -18.12 -17.57
C ALA A 89 9.30 -19.13 -17.42
N PRO A 90 9.58 -20.44 -17.27
CA PRO A 90 8.56 -21.43 -16.95
C PRO A 90 7.91 -21.12 -15.60
N PHE A 91 6.62 -21.47 -15.48
CA PHE A 91 5.89 -21.31 -14.23
C PHE A 91 6.50 -22.16 -13.11
N SER A 92 6.60 -21.57 -11.91
CA SER A 92 7.04 -22.26 -10.70
C SER A 92 6.28 -21.73 -9.50
N TRP A 93 6.03 -22.57 -8.50
CA TRP A 93 5.45 -22.14 -7.22
C TRP A 93 6.48 -21.44 -6.32
N ALA A 94 7.77 -21.58 -6.62
CA ALA A 94 8.83 -20.79 -6.01
C ALA A 94 8.95 -19.40 -6.67
N LYS A 95 9.78 -18.54 -6.08
CA LYS A 95 10.10 -17.22 -6.64
C LYS A 95 10.90 -17.39 -7.94
N VAL A 96 10.41 -16.77 -9.00
CA VAL A 96 11.05 -16.68 -10.31
C VAL A 96 11.52 -15.25 -10.49
N ASN A 97 12.79 -15.06 -10.79
CA ASN A 97 13.32 -13.73 -11.05
C ASN A 97 12.87 -13.25 -12.43
N SER A 98 12.53 -11.96 -12.52
CA SER A 98 12.21 -11.35 -13.81
C SER A 98 13.44 -11.34 -14.72
N PRO A 99 13.27 -11.53 -16.04
CA PRO A 99 14.41 -11.56 -16.97
C PRO A 99 15.22 -10.25 -16.98
N ASN A 100 14.55 -9.12 -16.82
CA ASN A 100 15.14 -7.78 -16.71
C ASN A 100 14.09 -6.79 -16.18
N ALA A 101 14.52 -5.58 -15.78
CA ALA A 101 13.60 -4.56 -15.27
C ALA A 101 12.56 -4.09 -16.31
N PHE A 102 12.92 -4.06 -17.59
CA PHE A 102 12.00 -3.68 -18.66
C PHE A 102 10.81 -4.63 -18.77
N PHE A 103 11.02 -5.93 -18.53
CA PHE A 103 9.97 -6.94 -18.48
C PHE A 103 8.91 -6.62 -17.44
N ASP A 104 9.32 -6.25 -16.23
CA ASP A 104 8.41 -5.89 -15.15
C ASP A 104 7.59 -4.64 -15.49
N TYR A 105 8.24 -3.60 -16.04
CA TYR A 105 7.54 -2.39 -16.48
C TYR A 105 6.61 -2.63 -17.68
N ALA A 106 7.01 -3.45 -18.65
CA ALA A 106 6.18 -3.80 -19.79
C ALA A 106 4.95 -4.59 -19.33
N LEU A 107 5.10 -5.53 -18.39
CA LEU A 107 3.97 -6.27 -17.83
C LEU A 107 3.02 -5.35 -17.06
N LEU A 108 3.55 -4.46 -16.22
CA LEU A 108 2.75 -3.46 -15.50
C LEU A 108 1.98 -2.56 -16.46
N LEU A 109 2.64 -2.07 -17.52
CA LEU A 109 2.00 -1.25 -18.54
C LEU A 109 0.90 -2.03 -19.28
N GLY A 110 1.16 -3.29 -19.65
CA GLY A 110 0.16 -4.17 -20.28
C GLY A 110 -1.06 -4.39 -19.38
N CYS A 111 -0.84 -4.64 -18.09
CA CYS A 111 -1.90 -4.81 -17.11
C CYS A 111 -2.71 -3.52 -16.91
N LEU A 112 -2.05 -2.37 -16.81
CA LEU A 112 -2.72 -1.08 -16.62
C LEU A 112 -3.52 -0.68 -17.86
N THR A 113 -2.94 -0.82 -19.04
CA THR A 113 -3.62 -0.55 -20.32
C THR A 113 -4.77 -1.53 -20.55
N PHE A 114 -4.69 -2.77 -20.09
CA PHE A 114 -5.81 -3.72 -20.11
C PHE A 114 -6.99 -3.26 -19.23
N VAL A 115 -6.73 -2.87 -17.99
CA VAL A 115 -7.76 -2.33 -17.08
C VAL A 115 -8.41 -1.10 -17.71
N THR A 116 -7.61 -0.18 -18.23
CA THR A 116 -8.10 1.02 -18.93
C THR A 116 -8.91 0.66 -20.16
N PHE A 117 -8.47 -0.31 -20.97
CA PHE A 117 -9.19 -0.75 -22.16
C PHE A 117 -10.57 -1.27 -21.82
N VAL A 118 -10.67 -2.21 -20.86
CA VAL A 118 -11.95 -2.80 -20.45
C VAL A 118 -12.86 -1.74 -19.81
N GLY A 119 -12.30 -0.88 -18.95
CA GLY A 119 -13.04 0.21 -18.32
C GLY A 119 -13.60 1.21 -19.34
N TYR A 120 -12.78 1.61 -20.31
CA TYR A 120 -13.18 2.51 -21.39
C TYR A 120 -14.25 1.88 -22.27
N LEU A 121 -14.05 0.61 -22.64
CA LEU A 121 -14.97 -0.14 -23.48
C LEU A 121 -16.34 -0.27 -22.80
N GLN A 122 -16.38 -0.53 -21.49
CA GLN A 122 -17.63 -0.53 -20.73
C GLN A 122 -18.25 0.87 -20.61
N PHE A 123 -17.45 1.91 -20.33
CA PHE A 123 -17.96 3.27 -20.15
C PHE A 123 -18.59 3.83 -21.43
N GLN A 124 -17.90 3.69 -22.55
CA GLN A 124 -18.31 4.30 -23.81
C GLN A 124 -19.31 3.46 -24.60
N TYR A 125 -19.15 2.13 -24.59
CA TYR A 125 -19.92 1.22 -25.44
C TYR A 125 -20.84 0.29 -24.66
N THR A 126 -20.80 0.33 -23.32
CA THR A 126 -21.61 -0.57 -22.47
C THR A 126 -21.54 -2.02 -22.94
N ALA A 127 -20.35 -2.50 -23.32
CA ALA A 127 -20.27 -3.79 -24.01
C ALA A 127 -20.64 -5.01 -23.16
N PHE A 128 -20.58 -4.87 -21.83
CA PHE A 128 -21.13 -5.86 -20.91
C PHE A 128 -22.56 -5.53 -20.47
N GLY A 129 -23.24 -4.61 -21.17
CA GLY A 129 -24.58 -4.14 -20.86
C GLY A 129 -24.65 -3.57 -19.44
N THR A 130 -25.70 -3.97 -18.71
CA THR A 130 -25.94 -3.61 -17.30
C THR A 130 -25.10 -4.43 -16.32
N ALA A 131 -24.34 -5.44 -16.79
CA ALA A 131 -23.50 -6.27 -15.94
C ALA A 131 -22.16 -5.58 -15.64
N TYR A 132 -22.19 -4.43 -14.95
CA TYR A 132 -21.00 -3.66 -14.56
C TYR A 132 -20.00 -4.49 -13.74
N GLY A 133 -20.47 -5.52 -13.02
CA GLY A 133 -19.60 -6.47 -12.34
C GLY A 133 -18.67 -7.26 -13.27
N LEU A 134 -19.04 -7.50 -14.53
CA LEU A 134 -18.16 -8.17 -15.50
C LEU A 134 -17.00 -7.27 -15.93
N ALA A 135 -17.25 -5.96 -16.03
CA ALA A 135 -16.22 -4.98 -16.42
C ALA A 135 -15.08 -4.89 -15.41
N THR A 136 -15.33 -5.20 -14.14
CA THR A 136 -14.29 -5.30 -13.10
C THR A 136 -13.83 -6.74 -12.88
N PHE A 137 -14.68 -7.75 -13.09
CA PHE A 137 -14.29 -9.17 -12.94
C PHE A 137 -13.28 -9.63 -14.00
N ILE A 138 -13.45 -9.24 -15.26
CA ILE A 138 -12.55 -9.65 -16.35
C ILE A 138 -11.11 -9.17 -16.09
N PRO A 139 -10.87 -7.88 -15.77
CA PRO A 139 -9.56 -7.42 -15.32
C PRO A 139 -9.06 -8.16 -14.09
N LEU A 140 -9.92 -8.46 -13.11
CA LEU A 140 -9.52 -9.18 -11.90
C LEU A 140 -8.94 -10.56 -12.26
N ALA A 141 -9.63 -11.32 -13.11
CA ALA A 141 -9.19 -12.64 -13.54
C ALA A 141 -7.85 -12.56 -14.29
N VAL A 142 -7.74 -11.67 -15.28
CA VAL A 142 -6.52 -11.52 -16.10
C VAL A 142 -5.34 -11.04 -15.26
N LEU A 143 -5.54 -10.07 -14.36
CA LEU A 143 -4.49 -9.57 -13.47
C LEU A 143 -4.05 -10.65 -12.48
N THR A 144 -4.97 -11.42 -11.91
CA THR A 144 -4.64 -12.51 -10.98
C THR A 144 -3.82 -13.59 -11.67
N VAL A 145 -4.25 -14.03 -12.86
CA VAL A 145 -3.50 -15.00 -13.66
C VAL A 145 -2.12 -14.44 -14.02
N SER A 146 -2.06 -13.19 -14.48
CA SER A 146 -0.80 -12.55 -14.85
C SER A 146 0.15 -12.41 -13.66
N ALA A 147 -0.36 -12.04 -12.49
CA ALA A 147 0.43 -11.91 -11.27
C ALA A 147 1.11 -13.24 -10.89
N TYR A 148 0.35 -14.34 -10.87
CA TYR A 148 0.89 -15.66 -10.52
C TYR A 148 1.81 -16.21 -11.60
N TYR A 149 1.44 -16.01 -12.87
CA TYR A 149 2.15 -16.60 -13.99
C TYR A 149 3.48 -15.92 -14.27
N PHE A 150 3.51 -14.59 -14.21
CA PHE A 150 4.73 -13.78 -14.42
C PHE A 150 5.46 -13.42 -13.11
N ASP A 151 4.93 -13.88 -11.98
CA ASP A 151 5.52 -13.71 -10.65
C ASP A 151 5.77 -12.26 -10.22
N HIS A 152 4.77 -11.39 -10.42
CA HIS A 152 4.93 -9.95 -10.28
C HIS A 152 4.08 -9.35 -9.15
N LEU A 153 4.74 -8.81 -8.10
CA LEU A 153 4.08 -8.23 -6.91
C LEU A 153 3.23 -6.98 -7.19
N GLY A 154 3.68 -6.11 -8.11
CA GLY A 154 2.91 -4.95 -8.55
C GLY A 154 1.59 -5.33 -9.23
N VAL A 155 1.60 -6.31 -10.15
CA VAL A 155 0.39 -6.86 -10.78
C VAL A 155 -0.52 -7.53 -9.75
N LEU A 156 0.04 -8.25 -8.77
CA LEU A 156 -0.75 -8.80 -7.66
C LEU A 156 -1.48 -7.69 -6.89
N SER A 157 -0.79 -6.59 -6.60
CA SER A 157 -1.38 -5.45 -5.90
C SER A 157 -2.52 -4.84 -6.71
N MET A 158 -2.36 -4.71 -8.04
CA MET A 158 -3.44 -4.28 -8.93
C MET A 158 -4.62 -5.27 -8.94
N ALA A 159 -4.36 -6.58 -8.93
CA ALA A 159 -5.40 -7.60 -8.86
C ALA A 159 -6.20 -7.49 -7.55
N ILE A 160 -5.54 -7.27 -6.41
CA ILE A 160 -6.20 -7.07 -5.10
C ILE A 160 -7.03 -5.79 -5.10
N THR A 161 -6.50 -4.68 -5.61
CA THR A 161 -7.26 -3.43 -5.74
C THR A 161 -8.50 -3.62 -6.62
N ASN A 162 -8.37 -4.36 -7.72
CA ASN A 162 -9.47 -4.62 -8.61
C ASN A 162 -10.49 -5.63 -8.03
N LEU A 163 -10.06 -6.55 -7.16
CA LEU A 163 -10.95 -7.38 -6.35
C LEU A 163 -11.78 -6.51 -5.39
N ALA A 164 -11.15 -5.56 -4.70
CA ALA A 164 -11.85 -4.62 -3.84
C ALA A 164 -12.88 -3.80 -4.63
N ALA A 165 -12.53 -3.36 -5.85
CA ALA A 165 -13.45 -2.67 -6.74
C ALA A 165 -14.64 -3.55 -7.16
N TRP A 166 -14.38 -4.80 -7.55
CA TRP A 166 -15.42 -5.76 -7.92
C TRP A 166 -16.36 -6.09 -6.75
N MET A 167 -15.83 -6.19 -5.53
CA MET A 167 -16.63 -6.38 -4.31
C MET A 167 -17.42 -5.12 -3.88
N GLY A 168 -17.29 -4.00 -4.60
CA GLY A 168 -18.01 -2.76 -4.34
C GLY A 168 -17.36 -1.83 -3.32
N ILE A 169 -16.12 -2.10 -2.88
CA ILE A 169 -15.37 -1.19 -2.01
C ILE A 169 -14.89 0.05 -2.77
N ALA A 170 -14.56 -0.10 -4.07
CA ALA A 170 -14.26 1.04 -4.91
C ALA A 170 -15.56 1.70 -5.39
N VAL A 171 -16.22 2.40 -4.49
CA VAL A 171 -17.14 3.47 -4.85
C VAL A 171 -16.28 4.60 -5.41
N THR A 172 -16.64 5.19 -6.55
CA THR A 172 -15.86 6.31 -7.09
C THR A 172 -15.71 7.39 -6.00
N PRO A 173 -14.53 7.99 -5.77
CA PRO A 173 -14.35 8.98 -4.71
C PRO A 173 -15.41 10.09 -4.77
N PHE A 174 -15.82 10.48 -5.97
CA PHE A 174 -16.89 11.43 -6.20
C PHE A 174 -18.24 10.98 -5.63
N GLN A 175 -18.62 9.71 -5.76
CA GLN A 175 -19.87 9.18 -5.20
C GLN A 175 -19.84 9.10 -3.67
N LEU A 176 -18.71 8.78 -3.05
CA LEU A 176 -18.59 8.81 -1.58
C LEU A 176 -18.71 10.24 -1.04
N LEU A 177 -18.02 11.19 -1.70
CA LEU A 177 -18.09 12.60 -1.35
C LEU A 177 -19.47 13.21 -1.61
N SER A 178 -20.14 12.85 -2.71
CA SER A 178 -21.45 13.40 -3.06
C SER A 178 -22.60 12.76 -2.29
N ALA A 179 -22.51 11.46 -1.97
CA ALA A 179 -23.51 10.77 -1.14
C ALA A 179 -23.28 10.98 0.36
N ASN A 180 -22.08 11.43 0.78
CA ASN A 180 -21.66 11.54 2.18
C ASN A 180 -21.85 10.24 3.01
N ASP A 181 -21.96 9.10 2.33
CA ASP A 181 -22.24 7.79 2.94
C ASP A 181 -20.93 7.04 3.20
N PHE A 182 -20.14 7.60 4.14
CA PHE A 182 -18.89 6.98 4.63
C PHE A 182 -19.14 5.84 5.63
N GLY A 183 -20.41 5.58 5.96
CA GLY A 183 -20.82 4.67 7.04
C GLY A 183 -21.63 3.47 6.57
N SER A 184 -21.66 3.17 5.26
CA SER A 184 -22.52 2.10 4.78
C SER A 184 -22.14 0.75 5.40
N VAL A 185 -23.12 0.14 6.06
CA VAL A 185 -22.99 -1.15 6.74
C VAL A 185 -22.44 -2.22 5.80
N GLN A 186 -22.86 -2.16 4.53
CA GLN A 186 -22.39 -3.07 3.50
C GLN A 186 -20.88 -2.96 3.26
N LEU A 187 -20.31 -1.75 3.18
CA LEU A 187 -18.87 -1.57 2.99
C LEU A 187 -18.06 -2.11 4.17
N ILE A 188 -18.56 -1.97 5.40
CA ILE A 188 -17.91 -2.50 6.60
C ILE A 188 -17.82 -4.03 6.52
N TYR A 189 -18.93 -4.73 6.27
CA TYR A 189 -18.91 -6.19 6.15
C TYR A 189 -18.09 -6.68 4.96
N THR A 190 -18.21 -6.03 3.80
CA THR A 190 -17.38 -6.35 2.63
C THR A 190 -15.90 -6.17 2.93
N GLY A 191 -15.52 -5.11 3.64
CA GLY A 191 -14.15 -4.88 4.09
C GLY A 191 -13.64 -5.98 5.03
N VAL A 192 -14.46 -6.42 5.99
CA VAL A 192 -14.10 -7.55 6.88
C VAL A 192 -13.90 -8.83 6.10
N ILE A 193 -14.83 -9.15 5.18
CA ILE A 193 -14.77 -10.37 4.35
C ILE A 193 -13.51 -10.34 3.46
N LEU A 194 -13.26 -9.22 2.76
CA LEU A 194 -12.09 -9.08 1.89
C LEU A 194 -10.79 -9.13 2.71
N GLY A 195 -10.73 -8.40 3.81
CA GLY A 195 -9.56 -8.38 4.70
C GLY A 195 -9.25 -9.78 5.24
N GLY A 196 -10.29 -10.50 5.70
CA GLY A 196 -10.17 -11.88 6.17
C GLY A 196 -9.74 -12.85 5.07
N LEU A 197 -10.31 -12.73 3.87
CA LEU A 197 -9.92 -13.53 2.70
C LEU A 197 -8.43 -13.33 2.37
N LEU A 198 -7.95 -12.09 2.34
CA LEU A 198 -6.55 -11.78 2.03
C LEU A 198 -5.60 -12.28 3.14
N LEU A 199 -5.96 -12.15 4.41
CA LEU A 199 -5.19 -12.72 5.52
C LEU A 199 -5.12 -14.25 5.44
N LEU A 200 -6.22 -14.90 5.05
CA LEU A 200 -6.26 -16.34 4.82
C LEU A 200 -5.39 -16.76 3.63
N LEU A 201 -5.41 -16.00 2.53
CA LEU A 201 -4.52 -16.22 1.38
C LEU A 201 -3.05 -16.05 1.76
N ALA A 202 -2.72 -15.04 2.58
CA ALA A 202 -1.37 -14.85 3.11
C ALA A 202 -0.91 -16.07 3.91
N PHE A 203 -1.77 -16.54 4.83
CA PHE A 203 -1.51 -17.72 5.65
C PHE A 203 -1.31 -18.98 4.80
N ILE A 204 -2.17 -19.22 3.81
CA ILE A 204 -2.06 -20.37 2.90
C ILE A 204 -0.77 -20.29 2.07
N SER A 205 -0.48 -19.11 1.50
CA SER A 205 0.73 -18.87 0.71
C SER A 205 2.00 -19.15 1.53
N ALA A 206 2.04 -18.69 2.77
CA ALA A 206 3.16 -18.90 3.69
C ALA A 206 3.28 -20.37 4.14
N ARG A 207 2.18 -21.01 4.54
CA ARG A 207 2.16 -22.39 5.08
C ARG A 207 2.41 -23.46 4.03
N LYS A 208 1.83 -23.31 2.84
CA LYS A 208 1.96 -24.28 1.74
C LYS A 208 3.13 -23.98 0.81
N ASN A 209 3.92 -22.95 1.08
CA ASN A 209 5.01 -22.47 0.21
C ASN A 209 4.54 -22.17 -1.23
N LEU A 210 3.29 -21.73 -1.40
CA LEU A 210 2.72 -21.35 -2.69
C LEU A 210 3.02 -19.87 -2.92
N LYS A 211 4.02 -19.56 -3.75
CA LYS A 211 4.48 -18.18 -3.99
C LYS A 211 4.68 -17.42 -2.67
N LYS A 212 5.45 -18.00 -1.75
CA LYS A 212 5.60 -17.51 -0.35
C LYS A 212 5.86 -16.00 -0.23
N HIS A 213 6.54 -15.39 -1.20
CA HIS A 213 6.80 -13.94 -1.23
C HIS A 213 5.54 -13.08 -1.49
N PHE A 214 4.43 -13.66 -1.97
CA PHE A 214 3.13 -12.98 -2.09
C PHE A 214 2.44 -12.83 -0.74
N ALA A 215 2.79 -13.66 0.25
CA ALA A 215 2.17 -13.64 1.57
C ALA A 215 2.25 -12.25 2.22
N PHE A 216 3.39 -11.56 2.08
CA PHE A 216 3.55 -10.20 2.59
C PHE A 216 2.53 -9.23 1.97
N THR A 217 2.35 -9.26 0.65
CA THR A 217 1.39 -8.39 -0.05
C THR A 217 -0.04 -8.69 0.37
N TYR A 218 -0.42 -9.96 0.43
CA TYR A 218 -1.75 -10.37 0.90
C TYR A 218 -2.01 -9.92 2.34
N GLN A 219 -1.05 -10.13 3.24
CA GLN A 219 -1.16 -9.73 4.64
C GLN A 219 -1.23 -8.22 4.80
N ASN A 220 -0.45 -7.48 4.01
CA ASN A 220 -0.45 -6.02 4.01
C ASN A 220 -1.84 -5.45 3.66
N PHE A 221 -2.38 -5.83 2.51
CA PHE A 221 -3.72 -5.39 2.10
C PHE A 221 -4.79 -5.89 3.08
N GLY A 222 -4.72 -7.17 3.47
CA GLY A 222 -5.69 -7.77 4.38
C GLY A 222 -5.76 -7.07 5.75
N ALA A 223 -4.60 -6.79 6.35
CA ALA A 223 -4.51 -6.10 7.65
C ALA A 223 -5.07 -4.68 7.58
N HIS A 224 -4.66 -3.88 6.59
CA HIS A 224 -5.17 -2.51 6.45
C HIS A 224 -6.69 -2.48 6.23
N ILE A 225 -7.20 -3.31 5.31
CA ILE A 225 -8.63 -3.33 4.99
C ILE A 225 -9.46 -3.76 6.20
N ILE A 226 -9.06 -4.83 6.91
CA ILE A 226 -9.82 -5.32 8.06
C ILE A 226 -9.78 -4.33 9.24
N PHE A 227 -8.64 -3.68 9.49
CA PHE A 227 -8.53 -2.69 10.55
C PHE A 227 -9.37 -1.45 10.25
N ILE A 228 -9.33 -0.95 9.00
CA ILE A 228 -10.18 0.18 8.58
C ILE A 228 -11.66 -0.19 8.71
N ALA A 229 -12.05 -1.39 8.30
CA ALA A 229 -13.43 -1.86 8.44
C ALA A 229 -13.86 -1.94 9.92
N CYS A 230 -13.00 -2.43 10.81
CA CYS A 230 -13.30 -2.48 12.24
C CYS A 230 -13.41 -1.07 12.86
N VAL A 231 -12.51 -0.16 12.50
CA VAL A 231 -12.58 1.25 12.94
C VAL A 231 -13.88 1.90 12.46
N ALA A 232 -14.26 1.70 11.20
CA ALA A 232 -15.54 2.16 10.68
C ALA A 232 -16.72 1.53 11.44
N GLY A 233 -16.66 0.23 11.74
CA GLY A 233 -17.65 -0.47 12.58
C GLY A 233 -17.80 0.14 13.97
N MET A 234 -16.70 0.53 14.62
CA MET A 234 -16.72 1.22 15.91
C MET A 234 -17.33 2.63 15.83
N CYS A 235 -17.21 3.31 14.68
CA CYS A 235 -17.77 4.64 14.48
C CYS A 235 -19.26 4.59 14.11
N VAL A 236 -19.70 3.60 13.32
CA VAL A 236 -21.08 3.53 12.80
C VAL A 236 -22.04 2.84 13.76
N TYR A 237 -21.60 1.82 14.51
CA TYR A 237 -22.49 1.04 15.39
C TYR A 237 -22.48 1.51 16.84
N ASP A 238 -23.50 2.27 17.26
CA ASP A 238 -23.54 2.83 18.62
C ASP A 238 -23.73 1.80 19.75
N ALA A 239 -24.51 0.74 19.55
CA ALA A 239 -24.64 -0.33 20.55
C ALA A 239 -23.56 -1.42 20.40
N GLY A 240 -23.06 -1.61 19.19
CA GLY A 240 -22.15 -2.70 18.83
C GLY A 240 -20.65 -2.34 18.83
N TRP A 241 -20.27 -1.09 19.12
CA TRP A 241 -18.88 -0.65 19.01
C TRP A 241 -17.91 -1.46 19.88
N LEU A 242 -18.35 -1.93 21.05
CA LEU A 242 -17.54 -2.76 21.96
C LEU A 242 -17.21 -4.12 21.34
N ALA A 243 -18.15 -4.72 20.61
CA ALA A 243 -17.94 -5.97 19.89
C ALA A 243 -16.95 -5.78 18.74
N TRP A 244 -17.05 -4.68 17.99
CA TRP A 244 -16.09 -4.31 16.96
C TRP A 244 -14.69 -4.04 17.51
N PHE A 245 -14.59 -3.38 18.67
CA PHE A 245 -13.33 -3.18 19.38
C PHE A 245 -12.70 -4.52 19.80
N ALA A 246 -13.49 -5.40 20.42
CA ALA A 246 -13.04 -6.72 20.83
C ALA A 246 -12.59 -7.58 19.63
N PHE A 247 -13.36 -7.56 18.54
CA PHE A 247 -13.02 -8.25 17.30
C PHE A 247 -11.70 -7.73 16.72
N MET A 248 -11.52 -6.40 16.68
CA MET A 248 -10.27 -5.79 16.23
C MET A 248 -9.09 -6.15 17.13
N ALA A 249 -9.28 -6.19 18.45
CA ALA A 249 -8.25 -6.57 19.41
C ALA A 249 -7.80 -8.03 19.22
N VAL A 250 -8.74 -8.94 18.95
CA VAL A 250 -8.45 -10.35 18.64
C VAL A 250 -7.61 -10.46 17.37
N ILE A 251 -8.03 -9.81 16.28
CA ILE A 251 -7.28 -9.81 15.01
C ILE A 251 -5.89 -9.16 15.19
N GLY A 252 -5.85 -8.02 15.87
CA GLY A 252 -4.62 -7.31 16.19
C GLY A 252 -3.66 -8.17 16.99
N PHE A 253 -4.13 -8.94 17.97
CA PHE A 253 -3.30 -9.87 18.72
C PHE A 253 -2.70 -10.97 17.83
N PHE A 254 -3.49 -11.55 16.92
CA PHE A 254 -2.99 -12.55 15.97
C PHE A 254 -1.91 -11.97 15.04
N ILE A 255 -2.17 -10.80 14.43
CA ILE A 255 -1.21 -10.13 13.53
C ILE A 255 0.05 -9.72 14.30
N PHE A 256 -0.08 -9.20 15.52
CA PHE A 256 1.05 -8.83 16.37
C PHE A 256 1.92 -10.05 16.72
N LYS A 257 1.30 -11.16 17.12
CA LYS A 257 2.02 -12.41 17.41
C LYS A 257 2.76 -12.93 16.18
N GLU A 258 2.11 -12.89 15.02
CA GLU A 258 2.71 -13.28 13.75
C GLU A 258 3.88 -12.35 13.38
N ALA A 259 3.72 -11.04 13.55
CA ALA A 259 4.75 -10.04 13.27
C ALA A 259 6.02 -10.25 14.11
N PHE A 260 5.88 -10.66 15.37
CA PHE A 260 7.03 -11.05 16.21
C PHE A 260 7.70 -12.35 15.74
N ARG A 261 6.92 -13.32 15.26
CA ARG A 261 7.45 -14.57 14.69
C ARG A 261 8.24 -14.31 13.41
N GLU A 262 7.71 -13.46 12.53
CA GLU A 262 8.34 -13.09 11.26
C GLU A 262 9.38 -11.97 11.40
N ARG A 263 9.55 -11.42 12.60
CA ARG A 263 10.44 -10.27 12.90
C ARG A 263 10.15 -9.04 12.03
N SER A 264 8.87 -8.87 11.66
CA SER A 264 8.42 -7.74 10.86
C SER A 264 8.01 -6.57 11.75
N PHE A 265 8.91 -5.59 11.91
CA PHE A 265 8.58 -4.35 12.64
C PHE A 265 7.43 -3.58 11.97
N TYR A 266 7.29 -3.67 10.65
CA TYR A 266 6.20 -3.03 9.91
C TYR A 266 4.82 -3.47 10.39
N PHE A 267 4.59 -4.78 10.53
CA PHE A 267 3.30 -5.29 11.01
C PHE A 267 3.04 -4.97 12.48
N VAL A 268 4.09 -4.90 13.31
CA VAL A 268 3.98 -4.41 14.69
C VAL A 268 3.56 -2.94 14.70
N LEU A 269 4.20 -2.10 13.89
CA LEU A 269 3.90 -0.68 13.78
C LEU A 269 2.44 -0.44 13.40
N ILE A 270 1.95 -1.03 12.30
CA ILE A 270 0.57 -0.78 11.87
C ILE A 270 -0.44 -1.29 12.89
N THR A 271 -0.18 -2.43 13.54
CA THR A 271 -1.09 -2.99 14.54
C THR A 271 -1.19 -2.09 15.77
N VAL A 272 -0.06 -1.53 16.23
CA VAL A 272 -0.04 -0.56 17.34
C VAL A 272 -0.75 0.74 16.94
N LEU A 273 -0.54 1.24 15.73
CA LEU A 273 -1.19 2.47 15.26
C LEU A 273 -2.71 2.31 15.15
N TYR A 274 -3.20 1.22 14.53
CA TYR A 274 -4.64 0.96 14.47
C TYR A 274 -5.22 0.67 15.86
N GLY A 275 -4.50 -0.07 16.71
CA GLY A 275 -4.87 -0.29 18.10
C GLY A 275 -5.02 1.03 18.87
N TYR A 276 -4.10 1.97 18.67
CA TYR A 276 -4.17 3.31 19.26
C TYR A 276 -5.38 4.11 18.75
N ILE A 277 -5.67 4.06 17.45
CA ILE A 277 -6.86 4.70 16.87
C ILE A 277 -8.13 4.14 17.52
N ALA A 278 -8.27 2.82 17.59
CA ALA A 278 -9.45 2.18 18.18
C ALA A 278 -9.58 2.45 19.69
N LEU A 279 -8.47 2.40 20.44
CA LEU A 279 -8.48 2.75 21.86
C LEU A 279 -8.89 4.22 22.06
N SER A 280 -8.41 5.11 21.21
CA SER A 280 -8.78 6.53 21.25
C SER A 280 -10.26 6.74 20.96
N ILE A 281 -10.83 6.03 19.98
CA ILE A 281 -12.29 6.06 19.72
C ILE A 281 -13.06 5.54 20.94
N ALA A 282 -12.60 4.44 21.55
CA ALA A 282 -13.22 3.89 22.75
C ALA A 282 -13.22 4.89 23.92
N VAL A 283 -12.07 5.51 24.19
CA VAL A 283 -11.93 6.52 25.25
C VAL A 283 -12.79 7.74 24.97
N VAL A 284 -12.80 8.26 23.73
CA VAL A 284 -13.63 9.41 23.36
C VAL A 284 -15.12 9.08 23.51
N ARG A 285 -15.57 7.90 23.06
CA ARG A 285 -16.96 7.47 23.24
C ARG A 285 -17.35 7.41 24.72
N LEU A 286 -16.49 6.89 25.59
CA LEU A 286 -16.72 6.86 27.03
C LEU A 286 -16.76 8.28 27.63
N LEU A 287 -15.83 9.16 27.26
CA LEU A 287 -15.79 10.54 27.77
C LEU A 287 -17.00 11.38 27.34
N ILE A 288 -17.54 11.16 26.14
CA ILE A 288 -18.75 11.83 25.67
C ILE A 288 -19.96 11.46 26.54
N THR A 289 -20.04 10.22 27.05
CA THR A 289 -21.17 9.81 27.92
C THR A 289 -21.23 10.56 29.26
N THR A 290 -20.10 11.10 29.74
CA THR A 290 -20.04 11.89 30.98
C THR A 290 -20.69 13.27 30.86
N ASN A 291 -20.83 13.82 29.65
CA ASN A 291 -21.45 15.11 29.34
C ASN A 291 -20.97 16.31 30.21
N ASP A 292 -19.69 16.30 30.59
CA ASP A 292 -19.05 17.31 31.45
C ASP A 292 -17.83 17.91 30.73
N ILE A 293 -17.57 19.20 30.97
CA ILE A 293 -16.38 19.93 30.52
C ILE A 293 -15.10 19.22 31.02
N GLY A 294 -15.15 18.61 32.21
CA GLY A 294 -14.08 17.75 32.73
C GLY A 294 -13.66 16.63 31.77
N GLY A 295 -14.63 16.03 31.06
CA GLY A 295 -14.37 14.98 30.07
C GLY A 295 -13.57 15.48 28.86
N VAL A 296 -13.76 16.74 28.46
CA VAL A 296 -12.98 17.36 27.38
C VAL A 296 -11.52 17.56 27.79
N TYR A 297 -11.28 18.08 29.01
CA TYR A 297 -9.92 18.24 29.55
C TYR A 297 -9.20 16.89 29.69
N LEU A 298 -9.90 15.87 30.20
CA LEU A 298 -9.35 14.51 30.29
C LEU A 298 -9.03 13.92 28.91
N GLY A 299 -9.87 14.18 27.90
CA GLY A 299 -9.61 13.77 26.51
C GLY A 299 -8.33 14.38 25.95
N LEU A 300 -8.12 15.69 26.16
CA LEU A 300 -6.89 16.38 25.72
C LEU A 300 -5.64 15.82 26.42
N LEU A 301 -5.70 15.63 27.74
CA LEU A 301 -4.60 15.03 28.51
C LEU A 301 -4.32 13.59 28.06
N TYR A 302 -5.36 12.81 27.79
CA TYR A 302 -5.25 11.46 27.24
C TYR A 302 -4.49 11.48 25.92
N PHE A 303 -4.84 12.32 24.95
CA PHE A 303 -4.16 12.36 23.65
C PHE A 303 -2.67 12.71 23.77
N ILE A 304 -2.30 13.66 24.64
CA ILE A 304 -0.90 14.03 24.88
C ILE A 304 -0.14 12.85 25.49
N GLY A 305 -0.65 12.29 26.60
CA GLY A 305 0.03 11.22 27.32
C GLY A 305 0.12 9.92 26.51
N SER A 306 -0.98 9.54 25.85
CA SER A 306 -1.05 8.32 25.05
C SER A 306 -0.20 8.40 23.78
N ALA A 307 -0.09 9.56 23.11
CA ALA A 307 0.80 9.73 21.98
C ALA A 307 2.28 9.52 22.37
N ILE A 308 2.72 10.10 23.49
CA ILE A 308 4.06 9.86 24.04
C ILE A 308 4.24 8.38 24.36
N GLY A 309 3.26 7.77 25.03
CA GLY A 309 3.27 6.34 25.36
C GLY A 309 3.41 5.44 24.13
N VAL A 310 2.69 5.72 23.05
CA VAL A 310 2.77 4.98 21.78
C VAL A 310 4.15 5.13 21.14
N ILE A 311 4.74 6.33 21.14
CA ILE A 311 6.09 6.54 20.62
C ILE A 311 7.12 5.73 21.41
N VAL A 312 7.07 5.80 22.75
CA VAL A 312 7.97 5.04 23.64
C VAL A 312 7.79 3.53 23.43
N LEU A 313 6.54 3.07 23.33
CA LEU A 313 6.20 1.68 23.05
C LEU A 313 6.83 1.24 21.72
N LEU A 314 6.64 1.99 20.63
CA LEU A 314 7.20 1.65 19.32
C LEU A 314 8.72 1.62 19.32
N ILE A 315 9.39 2.53 20.03
CA ILE A 315 10.85 2.51 20.21
C ILE A 315 11.27 1.23 20.95
N SER A 316 10.57 0.87 22.01
CA SER A 316 10.88 -0.35 22.79
C SER A 316 10.69 -1.63 21.97
N LEU A 317 9.62 -1.71 21.18
CA LEU A 317 9.32 -2.86 20.32
C LEU A 317 10.31 -2.97 19.17
N ASN A 318 10.71 -1.85 18.56
CA ASN A 318 11.76 -1.82 17.53
C ASN A 318 13.08 -2.37 18.07
N LYS A 319 13.50 -1.91 19.26
CA LYS A 319 14.70 -2.44 19.94
C LYS A 319 14.57 -3.94 20.19
N LYS A 320 13.43 -4.42 20.70
CA LYS A 320 13.21 -5.85 20.99
C LYS A 320 13.32 -6.73 19.74
N ILE A 321 12.77 -6.30 18.61
CA ILE A 321 12.85 -7.05 17.35
C ILE A 321 14.27 -7.04 16.79
N LYS A 322 14.98 -5.91 16.88
CA LYS A 322 16.39 -5.79 16.44
C LYS A 322 17.37 -6.56 17.33
N HIS A 323 17.18 -6.57 18.66
CA HIS A 323 18.11 -7.27 19.56
C HIS A 323 17.91 -8.79 19.55
N ALA A 324 16.76 -9.31 19.11
CA ALA A 324 16.57 -10.74 18.88
C ALA A 324 17.30 -11.27 17.61
N SER A 325 17.99 -10.40 16.86
CA SER A 325 18.80 -10.75 15.69
C SER A 325 20.30 -10.86 15.95
N VAL A 326 20.73 -10.77 17.20
CA VAL A 326 22.08 -11.11 17.68
C VAL A 326 21.97 -12.36 18.55
#